data_AF-A0A7L5DUI7-F1
#
_entry.id   AF-A0A7L5DUI7-F1
#
_cell.length_a   1.000
_cell.length_b   1.000
_cell.length_c   1.000
_cell.angle_alpha   90.00
_cell.angle_beta   90.00
_cell.angle_gamma   90.00
#
_symmetry.space_group_name_H-M   'P 1'
#
loop_
_entity.id
_entity.type
_entity.pdbx_description
1 polymer ?
#
loop_
_entity_poly.entity_id
_entity_poly.type
_entity_poly.pdbx_seq_one_letter_code
_entity_poly.pdbx_strand_id
1 'polypeptide(L)'
;MKPYLFIFLILLVSSAHAQMIKNDQIIMGRVDSVQSKTLNEQRKIWVYVPASANESTTTKPKYPVVYLLDGEAHFSSLTGVYNS
;
A
#
# COMPACT_ATOMS: atom_id res chain seq x y z
N MET A 1 4.75 -49.77 -11.56
CA MET A 1 4.11 -48.61 -10.89
C MET A 1 3.30 -47.87 -11.95
N LYS A 2 2.02 -47.59 -11.70
CA LYS A 2 1.07 -47.15 -12.75
C LYS A 2 1.39 -45.71 -13.19
N PRO A 3 1.78 -45.46 -14.46
CA PRO A 3 2.26 -44.14 -14.91
C PRO A 3 1.17 -43.07 -14.90
N TYR A 4 -0.10 -43.46 -14.92
CA TYR A 4 -1.25 -42.57 -14.84
C TYR A 4 -1.31 -41.76 -13.54
N LEU A 5 -0.80 -42.30 -12.43
CA LEU A 5 -0.71 -41.59 -11.15
C LEU A 5 0.26 -40.41 -11.24
N PHE A 6 1.35 -40.58 -11.99
CA PHE A 6 2.36 -39.53 -12.17
C PHE A 6 1.84 -38.40 -13.06
N ILE A 7 1.09 -38.74 -14.11
CA ILE A 7 0.44 -37.76 -15.00
C ILE A 7 -0.63 -36.97 -14.24
N PHE A 8 -1.43 -37.63 -13.40
CA PHE A 8 -2.42 -36.97 -12.55
C PHE A 8 -1.79 -35.98 -11.57
N LEU A 9 -0.64 -36.34 -10.99
CA LEU A 9 0.10 -35.47 -10.08
C LEU A 9 0.64 -34.21 -10.79
N ILE A 10 1.13 -34.34 -12.03
CA ILE A 10 1.61 -33.21 -12.84
C ILE A 10 0.47 -32.23 -13.17
N LEU A 11 -0.71 -32.76 -13.51
CA LEU A 11 -1.89 -31.95 -13.84
C LEU A 11 -2.39 -31.11 -12.64
N LEU A 12 -2.18 -31.62 -11.42
CA LEU A 12 -2.58 -30.95 -10.18
C LEU A 12 -1.70 -29.72 -9.89
N VAL A 13 -0.42 -29.76 -10.25
CA VAL A 13 0.52 -28.65 -10.03
C VAL A 13 0.30 -27.50 -11.02
N SER A 14 -0.19 -27.78 -12.24
CA SER A 14 -0.47 -26.72 -13.23
C SER A 14 -1.65 -25.80 -12.89
N SER A 15 -2.47 -26.17 -11.91
CA SER A 15 -3.60 -25.34 -11.44
C SER A 15 -3.23 -24.36 -10.32
N ALA A 16 -1.95 -24.34 -9.90
CA ALA A 16 -1.46 -23.40 -8.90
C ALA A 16 -1.47 -21.97 -9.47
N HIS A 17 -2.48 -21.20 -9.09
CA HIS A 17 -2.50 -19.76 -9.33
C HIS A 17 -1.57 -19.13 -8.31
N ALA A 18 -0.39 -18.69 -8.74
CA ALA A 18 0.43 -17.82 -7.91
C ALA A 18 -0.36 -16.54 -7.65
N GLN A 19 -0.48 -16.14 -6.39
CA GLN A 19 -1.05 -14.85 -6.03
C GLN A 19 -0.15 -13.75 -6.59
N MET A 20 -0.61 -13.08 -7.65
CA MET A 20 0.02 -11.86 -8.11
C MET A 20 -0.36 -10.77 -7.10
N ILE A 21 0.63 -10.28 -6.35
CA ILE A 21 0.48 -9.11 -5.49
C ILE A 21 0.16 -7.94 -6.44
N LYS A 22 -1.13 -7.63 -6.60
CA LYS A 22 -1.60 -6.67 -7.62
C LYS A 22 -1.30 -5.21 -7.25
N ASN A 23 -0.64 -5.01 -6.14
CA ASN A 23 -0.17 -3.76 -5.59
C ASN A 23 0.70 -4.13 -4.40
N ASP A 24 1.96 -3.69 -4.34
CA ASP A 24 2.83 -3.72 -3.16
C ASP A 24 2.28 -2.89 -1.98
N GLN A 25 0.97 -2.87 -1.79
CA GLN A 25 0.24 -2.13 -0.79
C GLN A 25 0.23 -2.88 0.55
N ILE A 26 1.43 -3.09 1.10
CA ILE A 26 1.62 -2.79 2.53
C ILE A 26 2.01 -1.30 2.63
N ILE A 27 1.34 -0.44 1.86
CA ILE A 27 1.55 1.01 1.91
C ILE A 27 0.44 1.50 2.82
N MET A 28 0.79 1.82 4.07
CA MET A 28 -0.05 2.50 5.04
C MET A 28 -0.32 3.95 4.56
N GLY A 29 -0.92 4.13 3.38
CA GLY A 29 -1.11 5.42 2.74
C GLY A 29 -1.28 5.35 1.23
N ARG A 30 -1.42 6.53 0.61
CA ARG A 30 -1.54 6.75 -0.82
C ARG A 30 -0.35 7.53 -1.35
N VAL A 31 0.20 7.08 -2.48
CA VAL A 31 1.16 7.86 -3.25
C VAL A 31 0.40 8.80 -4.18
N ASP A 32 0.78 10.08 -4.17
CA ASP A 32 0.24 11.12 -5.05
C ASP A 32 1.39 11.96 -5.62
N SER A 33 1.06 12.98 -6.41
CA SER A 33 2.04 13.87 -7.01
C SER A 33 1.57 15.32 -7.07
N VAL A 34 2.51 16.25 -6.90
CA VAL A 34 2.26 17.69 -6.95
C VAL A 34 3.27 18.36 -7.87
N GLN A 35 2.80 19.30 -8.71
CA GLN A 35 3.68 20.13 -9.54
C GLN A 35 4.34 21.20 -8.66
N SER A 36 5.65 21.11 -8.48
CA SER A 36 6.44 22.13 -7.79
C SER A 36 6.68 23.31 -8.73
N LYS A 37 6.20 24.50 -8.36
CA LYS A 37 6.48 25.74 -9.11
C LYS A 37 7.91 26.21 -8.91
N THR A 38 8.46 26.04 -7.71
CA THR A 38 9.81 26.48 -7.36
C THR A 38 10.88 25.66 -8.07
N LEU A 39 10.67 24.35 -8.21
CA LEU A 39 11.61 23.42 -8.84
C LEU A 39 11.24 23.09 -10.29
N ASN A 40 10.08 23.55 -10.76
CA ASN A 40 9.54 23.29 -12.10
C ASN A 40 9.46 21.79 -12.48
N GLU A 41 9.08 20.94 -11.52
CA GLU A 41 9.00 19.48 -11.70
C GLU A 41 7.80 18.85 -10.99
N GLN A 42 7.38 17.68 -11.44
CA GLN A 42 6.38 16.86 -10.76
C GLN A 42 7.05 16.09 -9.62
N ARG A 43 6.60 16.25 -8.38
CA ARG A 43 7.15 15.55 -7.21
C ARG A 43 6.17 14.55 -6.64
N LYS A 44 6.66 13.37 -6.30
CA LYS A 44 5.90 12.33 -5.60
C LYS A 44 5.77 12.69 -4.12
N ILE A 45 4.61 12.46 -3.54
CA ILE A 45 4.32 12.59 -2.11
C ILE A 45 3.58 11.36 -1.60
N TRP A 46 3.76 11.05 -0.32
CA TRP A 46 3.12 9.90 0.33
C TRP A 46 2.23 10.45 1.44
N VAL A 47 0.95 10.09 1.42
CA VAL A 47 -0.07 10.63 2.32
C VAL A 47 -0.75 9.49 3.06
N TYR A 48 -0.69 9.53 4.39
CA TYR A 48 -1.48 8.65 5.25
C TYR A 48 -2.66 9.43 5.82
N VAL A 49 -3.84 8.82 5.78
CA VAL A 49 -5.06 9.38 6.39
C VAL A 49 -5.59 8.33 7.37
N PRO A 50 -5.78 8.67 8.65
CA PRO A 50 -6.33 7.74 9.63
C PRO A 50 -7.73 7.24 9.25
N ALA A 51 -8.05 5.99 9.59
CA ALA A 51 -9.36 5.39 9.30
C ALA A 51 -10.53 6.20 9.90
N SER A 52 -10.32 6.81 11.07
CA SER A 52 -11.29 7.67 11.75
C SER A 52 -11.69 8.91 10.93
N ALA A 53 -10.91 9.31 9.92
CA ALA A 53 -11.25 10.42 9.04
C ALA A 53 -12.30 10.04 7.98
N ASN A 54 -12.47 8.75 7.70
CA ASN A 54 -13.47 8.23 6.75
C ASN A 54 -14.80 7.89 7.41
N GLU A 55 -14.87 7.90 8.74
CA GLU A 55 -16.10 7.74 9.50
C GLU A 55 -17.04 8.92 9.17
N SER A 56 -18.23 8.60 8.62
CA SER A 56 -19.27 9.58 8.30
C SER A 56 -19.93 10.10 9.57
N THR A 57 -19.18 10.89 10.34
CA THR A 57 -19.67 11.62 11.49
C THR A 57 -20.26 12.96 11.02
N THR A 58 -21.34 13.41 11.66
CA THR A 58 -22.02 14.70 11.35
C THR A 58 -21.07 15.91 11.47
N THR A 59 -19.93 15.75 12.13
CA THR A 59 -18.90 16.77 12.31
C THR A 59 -17.57 16.25 11.78
N LYS A 60 -16.99 16.89 10.77
CA LYS A 60 -15.67 16.51 10.25
C LYS A 60 -14.56 16.97 11.22
N PRO A 61 -13.87 16.06 11.92
CA PRO A 61 -12.80 16.44 12.84
C PRO A 61 -11.60 17.02 12.07
N LYS A 62 -10.90 17.99 12.67
CA LYS A 62 -9.60 18.48 12.19
C LYS A 62 -8.49 17.62 12.75
N TYR A 63 -7.50 17.29 11.94
CA TYR A 63 -6.34 16.50 12.33
C TYR A 63 -5.07 17.34 12.25
N PRO A 64 -4.10 17.19 13.17
CA PRO A 64 -2.77 17.73 12.99
C PRO A 64 -2.10 17.06 11.78
N VAL A 65 -1.33 17.83 11.02
CA VAL A 65 -0.59 17.34 9.85
C VAL A 65 0.89 17.32 10.17
N VAL A 66 1.53 16.15 9.99
CA VAL A 66 2.97 15.96 10.18
C VAL A 66 3.62 15.80 8.82
N TYR A 67 4.62 16.65 8.53
CA TYR A 67 5.42 16.55 7.30
C TYR A 67 6.71 15.79 7.59
N LEU A 68 6.97 14.73 6.82
CA LEU A 68 8.20 13.97 6.86
C LEU A 68 8.98 14.21 5.56
N LEU A 69 10.21 14.71 5.65
CA LEU A 69 11.02 15.04 4.48
C LEU A 69 11.58 13.79 3.79
N ASP A 70 12.00 12.79 4.56
CA ASP A 70 12.56 11.52 4.07
C ASP A 70 11.53 10.38 4.12
N GLY A 71 10.37 10.64 3.50
CA GLY A 71 9.22 9.73 3.49
C GLY A 71 9.55 8.33 2.99
N GLU A 72 10.35 8.20 1.94
CA GLU A 72 10.63 6.91 1.30
C GLU A 72 11.29 5.89 2.24
N ALA A 73 12.11 6.36 3.20
CA ALA A 73 12.79 5.50 4.17
C ALA A 73 12.01 5.32 5.49
N HIS A 74 11.17 6.30 5.88
CA HIS A 74 10.64 6.37 7.25
C HIS A 74 9.10 6.41 7.35
N PHE A 75 8.38 6.47 6.23
CA PHE A 75 6.92 6.57 6.22
C PHE A 75 6.22 5.37 6.86
N SER A 76 6.70 4.14 6.59
CA SER A 76 6.13 2.92 7.17
C SER A 76 6.33 2.84 8.68
N SER A 77 7.50 3.25 9.18
CA SER A 77 7.79 3.27 10.61
C SER A 77 6.90 4.26 11.37
N LEU A 78 6.71 5.48 10.85
CA LEU A 78 5.85 6.49 11.50
C LEU A 78 4.37 6.08 11.47
N THR A 79 3.88 5.63 10.32
CA THR A 79 2.47 5.23 10.18
C THR A 79 2.13 4.00 11.03
N GLY A 80 3.08 3.09 11.27
CA GLY A 80 2.90 1.96 12.19
C GLY A 80 2.68 2.38 13.65
N VAL A 81 3.32 3.46 14.12
CA VAL A 81 3.12 4.01 15.46
C VAL A 81 1.71 4.59 15.63
N TYR A 82 1.19 5.24 14.59
CA TYR A 82 -0.17 5.81 14.62
C TYR A 82 -1.29 4.78 14.42
N ASN A 83 -0.96 3.57 13.93
CA ASN A 83 -1.91 2.47 13.70
C ASN A 83 -1.84 1.37 14.79
N SER A 84 -0.99 1.49 15.80
CA SER A 84 -0.90 0.53 16.93
C SER A 84 -1.94 0.78 18.01
#